data_AF-A0A1H0B0S1-F1
#
_entry.id   AF-A0A1H0B0S1-F1
#
_cell.length_a   1.000
_cell.length_b   1.000
_cell.length_c   1.000
_cell.angle_alpha   90.00
_cell.angle_beta   90.00
_cell.angle_gamma   90.00
#
_symmetry.space_group_name_H-M   'P 1'
#
loop_
_entity.id
_entity.type
_entity.pdbx_description
1 polymer ?
#
loop_
_entity_poly.entity_id
_entity_poly.type
_entity_poly.pdbx_seq_one_letter_code
_entity_poly.pdbx_strand_id
1 'polypeptide(L)'
;MANHVNITSTGIKKVLRLYNEKQALAEYIWNGFDAKADTIRIDYTHNELGTLESLKVSDNGYGINFAYLKDKFNPFYESEKAMEQRIHLHKSTMHGKNGVGRLTFFTFAHHAEWNTTYEEQGVYKNGSIQVAIGGLNNYESALLNEDVKSGTTGTTVSFSNIQLSKEAVELSIIPYLQAEFCWFLELNKNRGFSIVINGKPLIYQDNIIDYEEGLVFRYPDSNTVFKVKFIQWKESLHKELSKNYFINHKGQEVYKDYTTLNKKADEYYHSVFIESEFFNEFDFSSSDHDAQVKLYSRTKSSSEYKYLIKKVNELLRMKRKPFLKEFSNKLIEKYELEGVLPKFEAEEQMKRQDLVETLKVIYEIQPKLFSGLSIDQKKAFVRLIHVLLNSADRGQLFQVIEGIVEMEAEEKEELMSFLAI
;
A
#
# COMPACT_ATOMS: atom_id res chain seq x y z
N MET A 1 -11.49 -44.69 -16.44
CA MET A 1 -11.85 -43.98 -15.19
C MET A 1 -11.08 -42.68 -15.18
N ALA A 2 -11.74 -41.54 -15.10
CA ALA A 2 -11.07 -40.27 -14.92
C ALA A 2 -10.79 -40.11 -13.42
N ASN A 3 -9.52 -39.98 -13.04
CA ASN A 3 -9.12 -39.65 -11.68
C ASN A 3 -8.96 -38.14 -11.59
N HIS A 4 -9.65 -37.50 -10.65
CA HIS A 4 -9.49 -36.07 -10.38
C HIS A 4 -8.29 -35.85 -9.44
N VAL A 5 -7.47 -34.86 -9.76
CA VAL A 5 -6.38 -34.41 -8.87
C VAL A 5 -7.00 -33.62 -7.73
N ASN A 6 -6.80 -34.07 -6.50
CA ASN A 6 -7.30 -33.38 -5.30
C ASN A 6 -6.21 -32.53 -4.66
N ILE A 7 -6.56 -31.29 -4.34
CA ILE A 7 -5.72 -30.40 -3.56
C ILE A 7 -5.80 -30.84 -2.09
N THR A 8 -4.65 -31.05 -1.45
CA THR A 8 -4.56 -31.47 -0.04
C THR A 8 -4.24 -30.30 0.89
N SER A 9 -4.61 -30.39 2.16
CA SER A 9 -4.25 -29.41 3.20
C SER A 9 -2.75 -29.11 3.24
N THR A 10 -1.89 -30.14 3.09
CA THR A 10 -0.43 -29.98 3.04
C THR A 10 0.01 -29.18 1.81
N GLY A 11 -0.61 -29.44 0.65
CA GLY A 11 -0.37 -28.66 -0.57
C GLY A 11 -0.76 -27.20 -0.38
N ILE A 12 -1.95 -26.93 0.17
CA ILE A 12 -2.45 -25.58 0.46
C ILE A 12 -1.46 -24.81 1.35
N LYS A 13 -1.06 -25.39 2.49
CA LYS A 13 -0.10 -24.76 3.40
C LYS A 13 1.23 -24.46 2.73
N LYS A 14 1.74 -25.37 1.90
CA LYS A 14 3.02 -25.18 1.19
C LYS A 14 2.95 -24.01 0.20
N VAL A 15 1.81 -23.85 -0.47
CA VAL A 15 1.59 -22.73 -1.41
C VAL A 15 1.44 -21.41 -0.64
N LEU A 16 0.72 -21.43 0.48
CA LEU A 16 0.45 -20.24 1.30
C LEU A 16 1.54 -19.95 2.35
N ARG A 17 2.69 -20.64 2.31
CA ARG A 17 3.78 -20.52 3.28
C ARG A 17 4.39 -19.12 3.43
N LEU A 18 4.14 -18.24 2.45
CA LEU A 18 4.61 -16.86 2.47
C LEU A 18 3.71 -15.95 3.31
N TYR A 19 2.50 -16.40 3.65
CA TYR A 19 1.63 -15.67 4.57
C TYR A 19 2.11 -15.87 6.00
N ASN A 20 2.21 -14.76 6.73
CA ASN A 20 2.34 -14.75 8.18
C ASN A 20 1.01 -14.31 8.84
N GLU A 21 0.97 -14.32 10.16
CA GLU A 21 -0.20 -13.99 10.97
C GLU A 21 -0.75 -12.58 10.71
N LYS A 22 0.14 -11.60 10.46
CA LYS A 22 -0.24 -10.19 10.22
C LYS A 22 -0.93 -10.04 8.87
N GLN A 23 -0.34 -10.64 7.84
CA GLN A 23 -0.90 -10.69 6.50
C GLN A 23 -2.22 -11.46 6.50
N ALA A 24 -2.29 -12.58 7.22
CA ALA A 24 -3.50 -13.36 7.32
C ALA A 24 -4.65 -12.55 7.92
N LEU A 25 -4.44 -11.84 9.04
CA LEU A 25 -5.47 -10.96 9.62
C LEU A 25 -5.85 -9.80 8.69
N ALA A 26 -4.90 -9.20 7.98
CA ALA A 26 -5.20 -8.18 6.98
C ALA A 26 -6.11 -8.70 5.85
N GLU A 27 -5.93 -9.95 5.40
CA GLU A 27 -6.83 -10.56 4.41
C GLU A 27 -8.28 -10.66 4.92
N TYR A 28 -8.51 -10.93 6.20
CA TYR A 28 -9.86 -10.94 6.78
C TYR A 28 -10.51 -9.55 6.82
N ILE A 29 -9.73 -8.50 7.10
CA ILE A 29 -10.19 -7.11 7.05
C ILE A 29 -10.54 -6.73 5.61
N TRP A 30 -9.66 -7.04 4.65
CA TRP A 30 -9.92 -6.81 3.22
C TRP A 30 -11.15 -7.57 2.73
N ASN A 31 -11.39 -8.80 3.20
CA ASN A 31 -12.61 -9.55 2.86
C ASN A 31 -13.88 -8.83 3.32
N GLY A 32 -13.86 -8.20 4.49
CA GLY A 32 -14.99 -7.40 4.97
C GLY A 32 -15.23 -6.15 4.12
N PHE A 33 -14.18 -5.38 3.78
CA PHE A 33 -14.31 -4.24 2.86
C PHE A 33 -14.77 -4.65 1.45
N ASP A 34 -14.27 -5.78 0.95
CA ASP A 34 -14.74 -6.40 -0.29
C ASP A 34 -16.23 -6.80 -0.20
N ALA A 35 -16.73 -7.09 1.00
CA ALA A 35 -18.14 -7.32 1.30
C ALA A 35 -18.96 -6.02 1.43
N LYS A 36 -18.39 -4.87 1.04
CA LYS A 36 -18.98 -3.52 1.14
C LYS A 36 -19.25 -3.07 2.57
N ALA A 37 -18.58 -3.67 3.55
CA ALA A 37 -18.54 -3.12 4.90
C ALA A 37 -17.86 -1.74 4.90
N ASP A 38 -18.35 -0.85 5.75
CA ASP A 38 -17.62 0.36 6.13
C ASP A 38 -16.89 0.17 7.48
N THR A 39 -17.31 -0.80 8.29
CA THR A 39 -16.81 -0.99 9.64
C THR A 39 -16.37 -2.44 9.84
N ILE A 40 -15.08 -2.61 10.17
CA ILE A 40 -14.51 -3.89 10.57
C ILE A 40 -14.20 -3.85 12.06
N ARG A 41 -14.58 -4.89 12.81
CA ARG A 41 -14.29 -5.05 14.24
C ARG A 41 -13.36 -6.23 14.46
N ILE A 42 -12.32 -6.05 15.26
CA ILE A 42 -11.39 -7.08 15.70
C ILE A 42 -11.49 -7.14 17.22
N ASP A 43 -12.03 -8.23 17.74
CA ASP A 43 -12.24 -8.41 19.18
C ASP A 43 -11.49 -9.64 19.66
N TYR A 44 -10.74 -9.48 20.74
CA TYR A 44 -9.91 -10.56 21.27
C TYR A 44 -9.75 -10.54 22.78
N THR A 45 -9.64 -11.73 23.37
CA THR A 45 -9.37 -11.93 24.80
C THR A 45 -8.12 -12.78 25.00
N HIS A 46 -7.44 -12.60 26.12
CA HIS A 46 -6.23 -13.34 26.46
C HIS A 46 -6.31 -13.85 27.90
N ASN A 47 -5.63 -14.97 28.15
CA ASN A 47 -5.47 -15.52 29.49
C ASN A 47 -4.39 -14.76 30.29
N GLU A 48 -4.18 -15.16 31.54
CA GLU A 48 -3.18 -14.55 32.44
C GLU A 48 -1.74 -14.62 31.91
N LEU A 49 -1.43 -15.59 31.04
CA LEU A 49 -0.12 -15.76 30.42
C LEU A 49 0.04 -14.93 29.13
N GLY A 50 -0.98 -14.15 28.75
CA GLY A 50 -0.97 -13.33 27.53
C GLY A 50 -1.33 -14.10 26.25
N THR A 51 -1.61 -15.40 26.32
CA THR A 51 -2.05 -16.18 25.14
C THR A 51 -3.50 -15.86 24.82
N LEU A 52 -3.81 -15.68 23.52
CA LEU A 52 -5.17 -15.42 23.06
C LEU A 52 -6.11 -16.63 23.29
N GLU A 53 -7.23 -16.37 23.95
CA GLU A 53 -8.31 -17.35 24.15
C GLU A 53 -9.38 -17.22 23.07
N SER A 54 -9.66 -16.00 22.63
CA SER A 54 -10.60 -15.72 21.55
C SER A 54 -10.09 -14.62 20.64
N LEU A 55 -10.40 -14.74 19.35
CA LEU A 55 -10.14 -13.73 18.33
C LEU A 55 -11.29 -13.79 17.33
N LYS A 56 -11.89 -12.63 17.06
CA LYS A 56 -13.01 -12.46 16.13
C LYS A 56 -12.73 -11.32 15.19
N VAL A 57 -13.03 -11.50 13.91
CA VAL A 57 -13.07 -10.42 12.91
C VAL A 57 -14.48 -10.32 12.37
N SER A 58 -15.14 -9.18 12.55
CA SER A 58 -16.52 -8.95 12.15
C SER A 58 -16.65 -7.79 11.18
N ASP A 59 -17.50 -7.92 10.18
CA ASP A 59 -17.84 -6.88 9.21
C ASP A 59 -19.35 -6.63 9.17
N ASN A 60 -19.75 -5.42 8.78
CA ASN A 60 -21.15 -5.04 8.53
C ASN A 60 -21.53 -5.05 7.04
N GLY A 61 -20.86 -5.89 6.25
CA GLY A 61 -21.08 -6.01 4.81
C GLY A 61 -22.33 -6.80 4.46
N TYR A 62 -22.43 -7.23 3.21
CA TYR A 62 -23.61 -7.93 2.67
C TYR A 62 -23.76 -9.41 3.13
N GLY A 63 -22.78 -9.96 3.86
CA GLY A 63 -22.78 -11.36 4.29
C GLY A 63 -22.39 -12.37 3.19
N ILE A 64 -22.62 -13.66 3.42
CA ILE A 64 -22.32 -14.73 2.45
C ILE A 64 -23.61 -15.46 2.11
N ASN A 65 -24.13 -15.21 0.90
CA ASN A 65 -25.31 -15.95 0.41
C ASN A 65 -24.93 -17.41 0.11
N PHE A 66 -25.66 -18.34 0.72
CA PHE A 66 -25.38 -19.79 0.65
C PHE A 66 -25.63 -20.39 -0.74
N ALA A 67 -26.43 -19.73 -1.58
CA ALA A 67 -26.59 -20.13 -2.99
C ALA A 67 -25.26 -20.08 -3.76
N TYR A 68 -24.36 -19.17 -3.40
CA TYR A 68 -23.04 -18.98 -4.01
C TYR A 68 -21.91 -19.54 -3.15
N LEU A 69 -22.22 -20.36 -2.14
CA LEU A 69 -21.21 -20.85 -1.19
C LEU A 69 -20.13 -21.67 -1.88
N LYS A 70 -20.54 -22.55 -2.80
CA LYS A 70 -19.60 -23.37 -3.59
C LYS A 70 -18.66 -22.49 -4.41
N ASP A 71 -19.17 -21.43 -5.02
CA ASP A 71 -18.37 -20.53 -5.86
C ASP A 71 -17.40 -19.69 -5.02
N LYS A 72 -17.75 -19.39 -3.76
CA LYS A 72 -16.88 -18.64 -2.84
C LYS A 72 -15.86 -19.50 -2.09
N PHE A 73 -16.18 -20.77 -1.79
CA PHE A 73 -15.36 -21.63 -0.93
C PHE A 73 -14.63 -22.78 -1.64
N ASN A 74 -15.06 -23.21 -2.83
CA ASN A 74 -14.35 -24.25 -3.59
C ASN A 74 -13.11 -23.73 -4.35
N PRO A 75 -13.14 -22.56 -5.01
CA PRO A 75 -12.01 -22.13 -5.84
C PRO A 75 -10.74 -21.88 -5.02
N PHE A 76 -9.62 -22.44 -5.48
CA PHE A 76 -8.30 -22.28 -4.89
C PHE A 76 -7.33 -21.78 -5.97
N TYR A 77 -6.77 -20.57 -5.79
CA TYR A 77 -6.05 -19.83 -6.85
C TYR A 77 -6.87 -19.43 -8.07
N GLU A 78 -8.18 -19.61 -8.00
CA GLU A 78 -9.16 -19.11 -8.95
C GLU A 78 -10.08 -18.18 -8.16
N SER A 79 -10.11 -16.90 -8.49
CA SER A 79 -11.06 -15.96 -7.87
C SER A 79 -11.99 -15.45 -8.95
N GLU A 80 -13.29 -15.42 -8.69
CA GLU A 80 -14.27 -14.71 -9.53
C GLU A 80 -13.84 -13.26 -9.80
N LYS A 81 -13.16 -12.67 -8.81
CA LYS A 81 -12.66 -11.30 -8.81
C LYS A 81 -11.44 -11.08 -9.71
N ALA A 82 -10.75 -12.14 -10.15
CA ALA A 82 -9.54 -12.02 -10.95
C ALA A 82 -9.81 -11.46 -12.37
N MET A 83 -10.99 -11.75 -12.94
CA MET A 83 -11.43 -11.17 -14.22
C MET A 83 -11.84 -9.70 -14.07
N GLU A 84 -12.58 -9.36 -13.01
CA GLU A 84 -13.03 -7.99 -12.73
C GLU A 84 -11.88 -7.05 -12.34
N GLN A 85 -10.83 -7.55 -11.68
CA GLN A 85 -9.66 -6.73 -11.33
C GLN A 85 -8.84 -6.27 -12.52
N ARG A 86 -8.82 -6.98 -13.66
CA ARG A 86 -8.18 -6.45 -14.89
C ARG A 86 -8.90 -5.18 -15.39
N ILE A 87 -10.18 -5.03 -15.06
CA ILE A 87 -11.02 -3.86 -15.37
C ILE A 87 -10.93 -2.82 -14.24
N HIS A 88 -10.57 -3.21 -13.01
CA HIS A 88 -10.54 -2.38 -11.80
C HIS A 88 -9.15 -2.16 -11.16
N LEU A 89 -8.04 -2.36 -11.88
CA LEU A 89 -6.67 -2.09 -11.39
C LEU A 89 -6.49 -0.69 -10.76
N HIS A 90 -7.32 0.24 -11.20
CA HIS A 90 -7.31 1.64 -10.79
C HIS A 90 -8.39 1.98 -9.76
N LYS A 91 -8.92 1.00 -9.01
CA LYS A 91 -9.77 1.24 -7.84
C LYS A 91 -9.28 0.42 -6.65
N SER A 92 -9.54 0.94 -5.45
CA SER A 92 -9.16 0.38 -4.16
C SER A 92 -10.23 -0.53 -3.56
N THR A 93 -11.43 -0.57 -4.16
CA THR A 93 -12.60 -1.28 -3.64
C THR A 93 -12.57 -2.81 -3.77
N MET A 94 -11.47 -3.38 -4.27
CA MET A 94 -11.37 -4.83 -4.49
C MET A 94 -9.94 -5.32 -4.26
N HIS A 95 -9.74 -6.15 -3.23
CA HIS A 95 -8.40 -6.66 -2.87
C HIS A 95 -8.24 -8.17 -3.10
N GLY A 96 -9.31 -8.97 -2.97
CA GLY A 96 -9.24 -10.43 -3.08
C GLY A 96 -8.84 -10.94 -4.47
N LYS A 97 -7.60 -11.43 -4.64
CA LYS A 97 -7.01 -11.84 -5.93
C LYS A 97 -7.11 -13.33 -6.26
N ASN A 98 -6.86 -14.19 -5.28
CA ASN A 98 -6.59 -15.61 -5.51
C ASN A 98 -7.59 -16.55 -4.82
N GLY A 99 -8.58 -16.01 -4.10
CA GLY A 99 -9.53 -16.83 -3.34
C GLY A 99 -8.84 -17.68 -2.25
N VAL A 100 -7.72 -17.21 -1.69
CA VAL A 100 -6.97 -17.97 -0.66
C VAL A 100 -6.96 -17.31 0.71
N GLY A 101 -7.35 -16.02 0.80
CA GLY A 101 -7.35 -15.26 2.06
C GLY A 101 -8.13 -15.95 3.18
N ARG A 102 -9.28 -16.58 2.87
CA ARG A 102 -10.09 -17.34 3.84
C ARG A 102 -9.38 -18.55 4.45
N LEU A 103 -8.30 -19.03 3.83
CA LEU A 103 -7.55 -20.20 4.29
C LEU A 103 -6.33 -19.80 5.13
N THR A 104 -5.91 -18.53 5.14
CA THR A 104 -4.65 -18.09 5.78
C THR A 104 -4.67 -18.17 7.31
N PHE A 105 -5.82 -18.44 7.94
CA PHE A 105 -5.93 -18.60 9.39
C PHE A 105 -5.03 -19.71 9.95
N PHE A 106 -4.64 -20.69 9.14
CA PHE A 106 -3.74 -21.77 9.59
C PHE A 106 -2.41 -21.23 10.14
N THR A 107 -2.04 -19.98 9.80
CA THR A 107 -0.85 -19.29 10.30
C THR A 107 -0.94 -18.98 11.79
N PHE A 108 -2.14 -18.93 12.37
CA PHE A 108 -2.35 -18.51 13.75
C PHE A 108 -3.47 -19.25 14.52
N ALA A 109 -4.26 -20.10 13.89
CA ALA A 109 -5.36 -20.84 14.53
C ALA A 109 -5.58 -22.21 13.88
N HIS A 110 -6.23 -23.13 14.60
CA HIS A 110 -6.55 -24.46 14.03
C HIS A 110 -7.94 -24.55 13.44
N HIS A 111 -8.87 -23.68 13.85
CA HIS A 111 -10.21 -23.63 13.31
C HIS A 111 -10.65 -22.19 13.06
N ALA A 112 -11.44 -22.02 12.02
CA ALA A 112 -12.14 -20.79 11.70
C ALA A 112 -13.63 -21.10 11.47
N GLU A 113 -14.49 -20.30 12.07
CA GLU A 113 -15.94 -20.37 11.89
C GLU A 113 -16.48 -19.02 11.44
N TRP A 114 -17.10 -18.97 10.26
CA TRP A 114 -17.82 -17.82 9.75
C TRP A 114 -19.29 -17.94 10.17
N ASN A 115 -19.76 -17.03 11.00
CA ASN A 115 -21.18 -16.82 11.27
C ASN A 115 -21.63 -15.62 10.44
N THR A 116 -22.55 -15.83 9.51
CA THR A 116 -22.91 -14.82 8.50
C THR A 116 -24.41 -14.64 8.42
N THR A 117 -24.83 -13.39 8.22
CA THR A 117 -26.21 -13.01 7.92
C THR A 117 -26.23 -12.26 6.60
N TYR A 118 -27.07 -12.71 5.66
CA TYR A 118 -27.25 -12.07 4.36
C TYR A 118 -28.73 -11.85 4.09
N GLU A 119 -29.02 -10.87 3.24
CA GLU A 119 -30.38 -10.56 2.82
C GLU A 119 -30.64 -11.15 1.43
N GLU A 120 -31.76 -11.84 1.28
CA GLU A 120 -32.24 -12.34 -0.01
C GLU A 120 -33.72 -12.01 -0.13
N GLN A 121 -34.08 -11.22 -1.14
CA GLN A 121 -35.47 -10.81 -1.43
C GLN A 121 -36.18 -10.17 -0.22
N GLY A 122 -35.48 -9.40 0.62
CA GLY A 122 -36.04 -8.74 1.80
C GLY A 122 -36.13 -9.61 3.05
N VAL A 123 -35.61 -10.85 3.01
CA VAL A 123 -35.58 -11.78 4.15
C VAL A 123 -34.14 -12.00 4.57
N TYR A 124 -33.87 -11.91 5.88
CA TYR A 124 -32.55 -12.23 6.42
C TYR A 124 -32.42 -13.73 6.66
N LYS A 125 -31.30 -14.29 6.23
CA LYS A 125 -30.91 -15.68 6.45
C LYS A 125 -29.59 -15.72 7.18
N ASN A 126 -29.44 -16.66 8.10
CA ASN A 126 -28.19 -16.84 8.83
C ASN A 126 -27.64 -18.27 8.69
N GLY A 127 -26.33 -18.38 8.71
CA GLY A 127 -25.66 -19.67 8.62
C GLY A 127 -24.26 -19.64 9.19
N SER A 128 -23.71 -20.83 9.40
CA SER A 128 -22.33 -21.04 9.81
C SER A 128 -21.56 -21.80 8.73
N ILE A 129 -20.28 -21.48 8.61
CA ILE A 129 -19.31 -22.18 7.75
C ILE A 129 -18.08 -22.45 8.62
N GLN A 130 -17.56 -23.66 8.63
CA GLN A 130 -16.43 -24.07 9.45
C GLN A 130 -15.33 -24.68 8.60
N VAL A 131 -14.09 -24.28 8.87
CA VAL A 131 -12.89 -24.84 8.24
C VAL A 131 -11.87 -25.18 9.31
N ALA A 132 -11.33 -26.39 9.24
CA ALA A 132 -10.28 -26.86 10.14
C ALA A 132 -8.94 -26.98 9.40
N ILE A 133 -7.84 -26.75 10.11
CA ILE A 133 -6.48 -26.82 9.57
C ILE A 133 -6.10 -28.22 9.01
N GLY A 134 -6.76 -29.28 9.51
CA GLY A 134 -6.60 -30.65 9.01
C GLY A 134 -7.28 -30.90 7.66
N GLY A 135 -8.33 -30.12 7.36
CA GLY A 135 -9.13 -30.23 6.14
C GLY A 135 -9.32 -28.87 5.47
N LEU A 136 -8.23 -28.15 5.15
CA LEU A 136 -8.29 -26.84 4.50
C LEU A 136 -8.91 -26.90 3.09
N ASN A 137 -8.99 -28.08 2.50
CA ASN A 137 -9.65 -28.36 1.23
C ASN A 137 -11.14 -28.76 1.40
N ASN A 138 -11.67 -28.67 2.62
CA ASN A 138 -13.06 -28.96 2.93
C ASN A 138 -13.65 -27.87 3.83
N TYR A 139 -14.97 -27.75 3.83
CA TYR A 139 -15.69 -26.92 4.78
C TYR A 139 -17.00 -27.61 5.16
N GLU A 140 -17.45 -27.36 6.38
CA GLU A 140 -18.79 -27.75 6.84
C GLU A 140 -19.65 -26.49 6.86
N SER A 141 -20.91 -26.58 6.44
CA SER A 141 -21.80 -25.43 6.43
C SER A 141 -23.20 -25.81 6.88
N ALA A 142 -23.80 -24.99 7.72
CA ALA A 142 -25.16 -25.14 8.19
C ALA A 142 -25.95 -23.85 7.96
N LEU A 143 -27.08 -23.95 7.28
CA LEU A 143 -28.07 -22.89 7.26
C LEU A 143 -28.88 -23.01 8.55
N LEU A 144 -28.87 -21.96 9.37
CA LEU A 144 -29.40 -22.02 10.74
C LEU A 144 -30.84 -21.51 10.79
N ASN A 145 -31.14 -20.40 10.11
CA ASN A 145 -32.48 -19.85 9.98
C ASN A 145 -32.66 -19.22 8.59
N GLU A 146 -33.85 -19.43 8.02
CA GLU A 146 -34.19 -18.98 6.67
C GLU A 146 -35.21 -17.83 6.62
N ASP A 147 -35.81 -17.46 7.76
CA ASP A 147 -36.86 -16.45 7.85
C ASP A 147 -36.66 -15.55 9.08
N VAL A 148 -35.54 -14.84 9.11
CA VAL A 148 -35.29 -13.82 10.14
C VAL A 148 -35.93 -12.52 9.67
N LYS A 149 -37.07 -12.16 10.27
CA LYS A 149 -37.88 -10.97 9.89
C LYS A 149 -37.20 -9.62 10.15
N SER A 150 -36.15 -9.61 10.98
CA SER A 150 -35.39 -8.41 11.32
C SER A 150 -33.98 -8.81 11.69
N GLY A 151 -32.98 -8.26 10.99
CA GLY A 151 -31.57 -8.52 11.24
C GLY A 151 -30.70 -7.47 10.60
N THR A 152 -29.40 -7.60 10.80
CA THR A 152 -28.36 -6.82 10.11
C THR A 152 -27.49 -7.78 9.33
N THR A 153 -27.14 -7.44 8.09
CA THR A 153 -26.18 -8.22 7.32
C THR A 153 -24.77 -8.08 7.90
N GLY A 154 -23.93 -9.06 7.61
CA GLY A 154 -22.53 -9.05 8.02
C GLY A 154 -21.98 -10.45 8.23
N THR A 155 -20.69 -10.52 8.53
CA THR A 155 -20.02 -11.80 8.83
C THR A 155 -19.10 -11.62 10.03
N THR A 156 -19.12 -12.58 10.95
CA THR A 156 -18.16 -12.69 12.04
C THR A 156 -17.38 -13.99 11.87
N VAL A 157 -16.07 -13.87 11.71
CA VAL A 157 -15.14 -15.00 11.72
C VAL A 157 -14.56 -15.16 13.11
N SER A 158 -14.81 -16.30 13.75
CA SER A 158 -14.26 -16.67 15.04
C SER A 158 -13.15 -17.71 14.87
N PHE A 159 -12.04 -17.53 15.59
CA PHE A 159 -10.91 -18.45 15.55
C PHE A 159 -10.75 -19.19 16.88
N SER A 160 -10.37 -20.46 16.83
CA SER A 160 -10.10 -21.27 18.03
C SER A 160 -8.80 -22.07 17.93
N ASN A 161 -8.29 -22.48 19.09
CA ASN A 161 -6.92 -23.00 19.26
C ASN A 161 -5.89 -22.02 18.68
N ILE A 162 -5.95 -20.78 19.16
CA ILE A 162 -5.15 -19.67 18.67
C ILE A 162 -3.71 -19.81 19.17
N GLN A 163 -2.76 -19.57 18.27
CA GLN A 163 -1.32 -19.64 18.50
C GLN A 163 -0.69 -18.24 18.43
N LEU A 164 -1.37 -17.26 19.03
CA LEU A 164 -0.93 -15.87 19.13
C LEU A 164 -0.93 -15.42 20.59
N SER A 165 -0.02 -14.52 20.93
CA SER A 165 -0.05 -13.79 22.19
C SER A 165 -0.59 -12.37 21.99
N LYS A 166 -1.02 -11.76 23.09
CA LYS A 166 -1.41 -10.35 23.16
C LYS A 166 -0.28 -9.44 22.68
N GLU A 167 0.96 -9.71 23.09
CA GLU A 167 2.13 -8.93 22.68
C GLU A 167 2.35 -9.00 21.18
N ALA A 168 2.16 -10.18 20.57
CA ALA A 168 2.23 -10.32 19.12
C ALA A 168 1.15 -9.49 18.41
N VAL A 169 -0.07 -9.42 18.97
CA VAL A 169 -1.12 -8.55 18.44
C VAL A 169 -0.74 -7.08 18.58
N GLU A 170 -0.41 -6.63 19.78
CA GLU A 170 -0.23 -5.21 20.10
C GLU A 170 1.05 -4.61 19.52
N LEU A 171 2.16 -5.34 19.52
CA LEU A 171 3.47 -4.83 19.10
C LEU A 171 3.81 -5.16 17.65
N SER A 172 3.08 -6.08 17.02
CA SER A 172 3.47 -6.65 15.72
C SER A 172 2.36 -6.58 14.69
N ILE A 173 1.15 -7.02 15.03
CA ILE A 173 0.00 -7.05 14.11
C ILE A 173 -0.62 -5.65 13.99
N ILE A 174 -0.93 -4.98 15.10
CA ILE A 174 -1.55 -3.63 15.05
C ILE A 174 -0.69 -2.64 14.25
N PRO A 175 0.64 -2.52 14.46
CA PRO A 175 1.48 -1.67 13.63
C PRO A 175 1.44 -2.03 12.14
N TYR A 176 1.44 -3.33 11.82
CA TYR A 176 1.27 -3.77 10.43
C TYR A 176 -0.09 -3.33 9.86
N LEU A 177 -1.19 -3.49 10.61
CA LEU A 177 -2.51 -3.05 10.18
C LEU A 177 -2.57 -1.53 10.00
N GLN A 178 -1.92 -0.75 10.87
CA GLN A 178 -1.81 0.71 10.71
C GLN A 178 -1.16 1.06 9.37
N ALA A 179 0.01 0.48 9.06
CA ALA A 179 0.70 0.74 7.80
C ALA A 179 -0.09 0.25 6.57
N GLU A 180 -0.71 -0.93 6.66
CA GLU A 180 -1.50 -1.53 5.57
C GLU A 180 -2.73 -0.68 5.20
N PHE A 181 -3.46 -0.18 6.20
CA PHE A 181 -4.78 0.43 6.01
C PHE A 181 -4.80 1.96 6.14
N CYS A 182 -3.70 2.62 6.54
CA CYS A 182 -3.67 4.07 6.75
C CYS A 182 -4.15 4.87 5.53
N TRP A 183 -3.63 4.58 4.34
CA TRP A 183 -4.02 5.26 3.10
C TRP A 183 -5.49 5.00 2.73
N PHE A 184 -6.00 3.79 3.00
CA PHE A 184 -7.36 3.39 2.65
C PHE A 184 -8.40 4.01 3.59
N LEU A 185 -8.08 4.05 4.89
CA LEU A 185 -8.90 4.72 5.89
C LEU A 185 -8.92 6.23 5.66
N GLU A 186 -7.79 6.82 5.30
CA GLU A 186 -7.75 8.24 4.95
C GLU A 186 -8.58 8.55 3.70
N LEU A 187 -8.43 7.75 2.63
CA LEU A 187 -9.21 7.88 1.39
C LEU A 187 -10.72 7.89 1.65
N ASN A 188 -11.17 7.07 2.61
CA ASN A 188 -12.58 6.85 2.89
C ASN A 188 -13.05 7.49 4.22
N LYS A 189 -12.26 8.40 4.79
CA LYS A 189 -12.52 9.03 6.09
C LYS A 189 -13.89 9.71 6.14
N ASN A 190 -14.22 10.47 5.09
CA ASN A 190 -15.50 11.18 4.96
C ASN A 190 -16.70 10.24 4.70
N ARG A 191 -16.43 8.98 4.36
CA ARG A 191 -17.45 7.94 4.14
C ARG A 191 -17.66 7.05 5.37
N GLY A 192 -17.03 7.38 6.49
CA GLY A 192 -17.21 6.66 7.77
C GLY A 192 -16.49 5.32 7.86
N PHE A 193 -15.55 5.04 6.96
CA PHE A 193 -14.82 3.76 6.99
C PHE A 193 -13.94 3.66 8.23
N SER A 194 -14.00 2.53 8.93
CA SER A 194 -13.27 2.33 10.18
C SER A 194 -12.87 0.88 10.41
N ILE A 195 -11.75 0.71 11.11
CA ILE A 195 -11.34 -0.55 11.74
C ILE A 195 -11.35 -0.30 13.25
N VAL A 196 -11.98 -1.16 14.02
CA VAL A 196 -12.13 -1.03 15.48
C VAL A 196 -11.53 -2.26 16.13
N ILE A 197 -10.58 -2.07 17.06
CA ILE A 197 -9.88 -3.14 17.76
C ILE A 197 -10.22 -3.05 19.25
N ASN A 198 -10.85 -4.09 19.82
CA ASN A 198 -11.32 -4.12 21.21
C ASN A 198 -12.09 -2.84 21.60
N GLY A 199 -13.02 -2.42 20.74
CA GLY A 199 -13.84 -1.21 20.91
C GLY A 199 -13.14 0.13 20.62
N LYS A 200 -11.84 0.15 20.29
CA LYS A 200 -11.10 1.38 19.97
C LYS A 200 -10.83 1.50 18.47
N PRO A 201 -11.11 2.64 17.82
CA PRO A 201 -10.73 2.84 16.43
C PRO A 201 -9.22 2.67 16.21
N LEU A 202 -8.83 2.06 15.09
CA LEU A 202 -7.45 1.96 14.65
C LEU A 202 -6.92 3.37 14.33
N ILE A 203 -6.00 3.86 15.15
CA ILE A 203 -5.33 5.14 14.96
C ILE A 203 -4.16 4.91 14.02
N TYR A 204 -4.11 5.61 12.89
CA TYR A 204 -3.02 5.51 11.91
C TYR A 204 -2.21 6.80 11.77
N GLN A 205 -2.60 7.85 12.50
CA GLN A 205 -1.99 9.18 12.43
C GLN A 205 -0.51 9.16 12.85
N ASP A 206 -0.11 8.22 13.72
CA ASP A 206 1.28 8.02 14.13
C ASP A 206 2.20 7.57 12.97
N ASN A 207 1.62 7.12 11.85
CA ASN A 207 2.33 6.78 10.63
C ASN A 207 2.47 7.97 9.67
N ILE A 208 2.05 9.18 10.04
CA ILE A 208 2.17 10.40 9.22
C ILE A 208 3.41 11.19 9.64
N ILE A 209 4.30 11.50 8.68
CA ILE A 209 5.46 12.37 8.89
C ILE A 209 5.10 13.84 8.61
N ASP A 210 4.53 14.08 7.44
CA ASP A 210 4.12 15.41 6.97
C ASP A 210 2.77 15.28 6.28
N TYR A 211 1.98 16.35 6.33
CA TYR A 211 0.74 16.42 5.58
C TYR A 211 0.40 17.87 5.24
N GLU A 212 -0.36 18.04 4.17
CA GLU A 212 -0.91 19.34 3.80
C GLU A 212 -2.33 19.13 3.29
N GLU A 213 -3.28 19.79 3.93
CA GLU A 213 -4.71 19.66 3.67
C GLU A 213 -5.29 21.01 3.25
N GLY A 214 -6.32 20.97 2.40
CA GLY A 214 -6.98 22.18 1.92
C GLY A 214 -6.25 22.89 0.78
N LEU A 215 -5.28 22.24 0.13
CA LEU A 215 -4.67 22.77 -1.08
C LEU A 215 -5.73 22.90 -2.18
N VAL A 216 -5.74 24.02 -2.89
CA VAL A 216 -6.68 24.26 -3.98
C VAL A 216 -5.92 24.64 -5.24
N PHE A 217 -5.98 23.76 -6.25
CA PHE A 217 -5.48 24.06 -7.58
C PHE A 217 -6.65 24.48 -8.47
N ARG A 218 -6.57 25.69 -9.00
CA ARG A 218 -7.57 26.27 -9.90
C ARG A 218 -6.97 26.36 -11.30
N TYR A 219 -7.59 25.70 -12.27
CA TYR A 219 -7.20 25.85 -13.67
C TYR A 219 -7.70 27.20 -14.19
N PRO A 220 -6.84 28.08 -14.74
CA PRO A 220 -7.22 29.46 -15.05
C PRO A 220 -8.36 29.60 -16.08
N ASP A 221 -8.36 28.80 -17.15
CA ASP A 221 -9.25 29.07 -18.30
C ASP A 221 -10.69 28.63 -18.04
N SER A 222 -10.90 27.46 -17.43
CA SER A 222 -12.23 26.93 -17.11
C SER A 222 -12.64 27.13 -15.66
N ASN A 223 -11.77 27.75 -14.85
CA ASN A 223 -11.95 27.92 -13.41
C ASN A 223 -12.17 26.61 -12.63
N THR A 224 -11.83 25.47 -13.22
CA THR A 224 -11.98 24.13 -12.64
C THR A 224 -11.15 24.03 -11.36
N VAL A 225 -11.77 23.52 -10.29
CA VAL A 225 -11.18 23.46 -8.95
C VAL A 225 -10.84 22.01 -8.59
N PHE A 226 -9.62 21.82 -8.10
CA PHE A 226 -9.14 20.56 -7.51
C PHE A 226 -8.76 20.81 -6.06
N LYS A 227 -9.45 20.14 -5.13
CA LYS A 227 -9.03 20.11 -3.73
C LYS A 227 -8.02 18.98 -3.57
N VAL A 228 -6.86 19.29 -3.03
CA VAL A 228 -5.74 18.36 -2.90
C VAL A 228 -5.39 18.20 -1.42
N LYS A 229 -5.14 16.95 -1.03
CA LYS A 229 -4.53 16.60 0.25
C LYS A 229 -3.31 15.75 0.00
N PHE A 230 -2.19 16.15 0.57
CA PHE A 230 -0.93 15.42 0.55
C PHE A 230 -0.68 14.81 1.92
N ILE A 231 -0.19 13.56 1.94
CA ILE A 231 0.31 12.90 3.15
C ILE A 231 1.63 12.19 2.81
N GLN A 232 2.64 12.41 3.64
CA GLN A 232 3.86 11.61 3.69
C GLN A 232 3.75 10.60 4.82
N TRP A 233 4.03 9.33 4.50
CA TRP A 233 3.98 8.22 5.44
C TRP A 233 5.36 7.90 6.00
N LYS A 234 5.40 7.45 7.25
CA LYS A 234 6.61 7.04 7.95
C LYS A 234 7.16 5.72 7.44
N GLU A 235 6.27 4.80 7.11
CA GLU A 235 6.62 3.45 6.68
C GLU A 235 6.00 3.09 5.32
N SER A 236 6.50 2.00 4.73
CA SER A 236 5.98 1.46 3.47
C SER A 236 4.52 1.03 3.62
N LEU A 237 3.70 1.30 2.60
CA LEU A 237 2.29 0.87 2.52
C LEU A 237 2.15 -0.59 2.05
N HIS A 238 3.14 -1.42 2.37
CA HIS A 238 3.29 -2.81 1.96
C HIS A 238 3.14 -3.06 0.45
N LYS A 239 1.96 -3.53 0.02
CA LYS A 239 1.65 -3.82 -1.39
C LYS A 239 1.20 -2.57 -2.14
N GLU A 240 0.74 -1.53 -1.44
CA GLU A 240 0.35 -0.27 -2.06
C GLU A 240 1.60 0.59 -2.28
N LEU A 241 1.73 1.15 -3.47
CA LEU A 241 2.77 2.14 -3.80
C LEU A 241 2.18 3.54 -3.69
N SER A 242 3.03 4.56 -3.69
CA SER A 242 2.59 5.96 -3.64
C SER A 242 1.71 6.31 -4.83
N LYS A 243 0.49 6.80 -4.60
CA LYS A 243 -0.48 7.06 -5.67
C LYS A 243 -1.17 8.39 -5.54
N ASN A 244 -1.66 8.86 -6.68
CA ASN A 244 -2.71 9.84 -6.79
C ASN A 244 -4.06 9.11 -6.76
N TYR A 245 -4.92 9.44 -5.80
CA TYR A 245 -6.29 8.95 -5.68
C TYR A 245 -7.24 10.04 -6.14
N PHE A 246 -8.03 9.76 -7.17
CA PHE A 246 -8.98 10.70 -7.77
C PHE A 246 -10.38 10.44 -7.24
N ILE A 247 -10.98 11.47 -6.66
CA ILE A 247 -12.21 11.39 -5.86
C ILE A 247 -13.24 12.33 -6.49
N ASN A 248 -14.45 11.80 -6.73
CA ASN A 248 -15.55 12.60 -7.27
C ASN A 248 -16.23 13.45 -6.17
N HIS A 249 -17.21 14.27 -6.55
CA HIS A 249 -17.95 15.12 -5.59
C HIS A 249 -18.73 14.33 -4.50
N LYS A 250 -18.97 13.04 -4.70
CA LYS A 250 -19.64 12.16 -3.72
C LYS A 250 -18.65 11.55 -2.72
N GLY A 251 -17.38 11.96 -2.76
CA GLY A 251 -16.32 11.39 -1.92
C GLY A 251 -15.90 9.98 -2.33
N GLN A 252 -16.28 9.53 -3.54
CA GLN A 252 -15.96 8.18 -4.01
C GLN A 252 -14.70 8.21 -4.88
N GLU A 253 -13.78 7.28 -4.62
CA GLU A 253 -12.65 7.03 -5.51
C GLU A 253 -13.16 6.52 -6.87
N VAL A 254 -12.79 7.23 -7.93
CA VAL A 254 -13.12 6.86 -9.31
C VAL A 254 -11.92 6.31 -10.06
N TYR A 255 -10.70 6.68 -9.67
CA TYR A 255 -9.47 6.21 -10.27
C TYR A 255 -8.28 6.36 -9.31
N LYS A 256 -7.22 5.59 -9.53
CA LYS A 256 -5.91 5.81 -8.92
C LYS A 256 -4.78 5.50 -9.90
N ASP A 257 -3.70 6.26 -9.79
CA ASP A 257 -2.50 6.08 -10.62
C ASP A 257 -1.23 6.34 -9.81
N TYR A 258 -0.12 5.77 -10.26
CA TYR A 258 1.18 5.96 -9.64
C TYR A 258 1.61 7.44 -9.72
N THR A 259 2.19 7.95 -8.63
CA THR A 259 2.96 9.19 -8.70
C THR A 259 4.27 8.98 -9.47
N THR A 260 4.85 10.08 -9.95
CA THR A 260 6.15 10.08 -10.65
C THR A 260 7.34 9.75 -9.73
N LEU A 261 7.13 9.80 -8.41
CA LEU A 261 8.15 9.55 -7.39
C LEU A 261 8.17 8.10 -6.89
N ASN A 262 7.44 7.19 -7.52
CA ASN A 262 7.50 5.78 -7.18
C ASN A 262 8.85 5.15 -7.51
N LYS A 263 9.23 4.16 -6.69
CA LYS A 263 10.44 3.35 -6.90
C LYS A 263 11.70 4.20 -7.01
N LYS A 264 11.79 5.36 -6.34
CA LYS A 264 13.01 6.20 -6.29
C LYS A 264 14.06 5.71 -5.28
N ALA A 265 13.75 4.60 -4.58
CA ALA A 265 14.64 3.89 -3.66
C ALA A 265 15.15 4.74 -2.48
N ASP A 266 14.34 5.72 -2.09
CA ASP A 266 14.58 6.70 -1.04
C ASP A 266 13.60 6.58 0.13
N GLU A 267 12.81 5.50 0.18
CA GLU A 267 11.81 5.28 1.23
C GLU A 267 10.81 6.45 1.37
N TYR A 268 10.62 7.23 0.31
CA TYR A 268 9.71 8.37 0.29
C TYR A 268 8.27 7.94 -0.02
N TYR A 269 7.58 7.44 1.00
CA TYR A 269 6.19 6.96 0.91
C TYR A 269 5.21 8.12 1.03
N HIS A 270 4.24 8.21 0.12
CA HIS A 270 3.27 9.30 0.13
C HIS A 270 1.96 8.93 -0.57
N SER A 271 0.93 9.73 -0.32
CA SER A 271 -0.36 9.65 -1.01
C SER A 271 -0.88 11.04 -1.30
N VAL A 272 -1.50 11.20 -2.48
CA VAL A 272 -2.16 12.44 -2.88
C VAL A 272 -3.62 12.14 -3.13
N PHE A 273 -4.52 12.77 -2.38
CA PHE A 273 -5.97 12.65 -2.55
C PHE A 273 -6.48 13.89 -3.27
N ILE A 274 -7.20 13.71 -4.38
CA ILE A 274 -7.61 14.79 -5.27
C ILE A 274 -9.11 14.72 -5.47
N GLU A 275 -9.85 15.65 -4.86
CA GLU A 275 -11.31 15.76 -4.98
C GLU A 275 -11.69 16.84 -5.98
N SER A 276 -12.54 16.48 -6.96
CA SER A 276 -13.11 17.44 -7.91
C SER A 276 -14.37 16.90 -8.60
N GLU A 277 -15.31 17.80 -8.89
CA GLU A 277 -16.42 17.54 -9.81
C GLU A 277 -15.93 17.21 -11.23
N PHE A 278 -14.71 17.61 -11.57
CA PHE A 278 -14.09 17.30 -12.85
C PHE A 278 -14.07 15.80 -13.16
N PHE A 279 -14.01 14.95 -12.12
CA PHE A 279 -13.92 13.50 -12.27
C PHE A 279 -15.28 12.77 -12.37
N ASN A 280 -16.41 13.48 -12.34
CA ASN A 280 -17.74 12.85 -12.39
C ASN A 280 -18.00 12.11 -13.71
N GLU A 281 -17.56 12.69 -14.82
CA GLU A 281 -17.77 12.19 -16.19
C GLU A 281 -16.43 12.00 -16.92
N PHE A 282 -15.35 11.79 -16.16
CA PHE A 282 -14.01 11.65 -16.71
C PHE A 282 -13.76 10.22 -17.19
N ASP A 283 -13.35 10.08 -18.45
CA ASP A 283 -12.97 8.80 -19.03
C ASP A 283 -11.48 8.53 -18.79
N PHE A 284 -11.21 7.67 -17.81
CA PHE A 284 -9.85 7.21 -17.51
C PHE A 284 -9.39 6.04 -18.40
N SER A 285 -10.27 5.50 -19.25
CA SER A 285 -9.99 4.31 -20.08
C SER A 285 -9.43 4.65 -21.45
N SER A 286 -9.71 5.85 -21.97
CA SER A 286 -9.21 6.31 -23.26
C SER A 286 -7.68 6.48 -23.23
N SER A 287 -6.97 5.70 -24.04
CA SER A 287 -5.57 5.95 -24.35
C SER A 287 -5.43 7.11 -25.33
N ASP A 288 -4.27 7.78 -25.39
CA ASP A 288 -4.00 8.85 -26.37
C ASP A 288 -4.15 8.40 -27.84
N HIS A 289 -4.32 7.09 -28.10
CA HIS A 289 -4.43 6.48 -29.43
C HIS A 289 -5.85 6.02 -29.82
N ASP A 290 -6.85 6.09 -28.93
CA ASP A 290 -8.23 5.72 -29.27
C ASP A 290 -8.94 6.89 -29.98
N ALA A 291 -8.78 6.94 -31.30
CA ALA A 291 -9.40 7.93 -32.19
C ALA A 291 -10.93 7.80 -32.35
N GLN A 292 -11.62 7.13 -31.42
CA GLN A 292 -13.08 7.24 -31.26
C GLN A 292 -13.38 8.10 -30.04
N VAL A 293 -13.15 9.40 -30.21
CA VAL A 293 -13.51 10.44 -29.25
C VAL A 293 -15.02 10.37 -29.02
N LYS A 294 -15.44 9.90 -27.85
CA LYS A 294 -16.72 10.34 -27.29
C LYS A 294 -16.62 11.86 -27.20
N LEU A 295 -17.27 12.57 -28.13
CA LEU A 295 -17.14 14.01 -28.41
C LEU A 295 -17.31 14.96 -27.20
N TYR A 296 -17.67 14.45 -26.02
CA TYR A 296 -17.99 15.24 -24.83
C TYR A 296 -17.37 14.73 -23.52
N SER A 297 -16.61 13.63 -23.51
CA SER A 297 -15.99 13.12 -22.28
C SER A 297 -14.62 13.74 -22.04
N ARG A 298 -14.38 14.23 -20.82
CA ARG A 298 -13.05 14.68 -20.35
C ARG A 298 -12.11 13.48 -20.22
N THR A 299 -10.85 13.63 -20.58
CA THR A 299 -9.87 12.53 -20.60
C THR A 299 -8.51 13.00 -20.09
N LYS A 300 -7.52 12.09 -20.02
CA LYS A 300 -6.14 12.43 -19.63
C LYS A 300 -5.48 13.47 -20.56
N SER A 301 -6.01 13.69 -21.77
CA SER A 301 -5.50 14.71 -22.70
C SER A 301 -6.04 16.12 -22.44
N SER A 302 -7.10 16.27 -21.62
CA SER A 302 -7.70 17.55 -21.21
C SER A 302 -6.66 18.46 -20.53
N SER A 303 -6.71 19.76 -20.84
CA SER A 303 -5.75 20.74 -20.32
C SER A 303 -5.85 20.89 -18.80
N GLU A 304 -7.05 20.78 -18.22
CA GLU A 304 -7.25 20.76 -16.77
C GLU A 304 -6.51 19.60 -16.10
N TYR A 305 -6.56 18.40 -16.69
CA TYR A 305 -5.89 17.22 -16.14
C TYR A 305 -4.37 17.36 -16.23
N LYS A 306 -3.85 17.81 -17.39
CA LYS A 306 -2.41 18.08 -17.57
C LYS A 306 -1.91 19.14 -16.58
N TYR A 307 -2.69 20.20 -16.37
CA TYR A 307 -2.40 21.24 -15.37
C TYR A 307 -2.36 20.66 -13.96
N LEU A 308 -3.38 19.89 -13.57
CA LEU A 308 -3.45 19.22 -12.27
C LEU A 308 -2.23 18.35 -12.02
N ILE A 309 -1.90 17.45 -12.95
CA ILE A 309 -0.77 16.53 -12.80
C ILE A 309 0.56 17.29 -12.70
N LYS A 310 0.73 18.37 -13.50
CA LYS A 310 1.88 19.26 -13.37
C LYS A 310 1.98 19.85 -11.96
N LYS A 311 0.87 20.41 -11.43
CA LYS A 311 0.84 21.01 -10.09
C LYS A 311 1.07 20.01 -8.96
N VAL A 312 0.53 18.80 -9.09
CA VAL A 312 0.79 17.70 -8.15
C VAL A 312 2.25 17.29 -8.17
N ASN A 313 2.87 17.16 -9.35
CA ASN A 313 4.30 16.84 -9.45
C ASN A 313 5.19 17.95 -8.87
N GLU A 314 4.86 19.22 -9.11
CA GLU A 314 5.54 20.38 -8.49
C GLU A 314 5.47 20.31 -6.95
N LEU A 315 4.28 20.07 -6.40
CA LEU A 315 4.07 19.89 -4.95
C LEU A 315 4.93 18.74 -4.41
N LEU A 316 4.87 17.59 -5.06
CA LEU A 316 5.59 16.39 -4.65
C LEU A 316 7.12 16.58 -4.66
N ARG A 317 7.67 17.27 -5.68
CA ARG A 317 9.10 17.62 -5.73
C ARG A 317 9.49 18.56 -4.59
N MET A 318 8.67 19.60 -4.36
CA MET A 318 8.89 20.57 -3.28
C MET A 318 8.87 19.89 -1.90
N LYS A 319 7.93 18.97 -1.66
CA LYS A 319 7.85 18.18 -0.41
C LYS A 319 8.98 17.17 -0.24
N ARG A 320 9.46 16.55 -1.33
CA ARG A 320 10.55 15.56 -1.30
C ARG A 320 11.92 16.20 -1.04
N LYS A 321 12.17 17.44 -1.45
CA LYS A 321 13.50 18.07 -1.35
C LYS A 321 14.03 18.18 0.10
N PRO A 322 13.26 18.65 1.10
CA PRO A 322 13.69 18.63 2.50
C PRO A 322 13.97 17.22 3.04
N PHE A 323 13.14 16.25 2.66
CA PHE A 323 13.30 14.86 3.07
C PHE A 323 14.64 14.27 2.57
N LEU A 324 15.00 14.51 1.31
CA LEU A 324 16.26 14.01 0.75
C LEU A 324 17.48 14.61 1.44
N LYS A 325 17.41 15.87 1.87
CA LYS A 325 18.47 16.52 2.67
C LYS A 325 18.65 15.89 4.05
N GLU A 326 17.56 15.53 4.70
CA GLU A 326 17.64 14.83 5.99
C GLU A 326 18.23 13.42 5.82
N PHE A 327 17.78 12.70 4.79
CA PHE A 327 18.23 11.34 4.52
C PHE A 327 19.66 11.28 3.99
N SER A 328 20.13 12.29 3.27
CA SER A 328 21.52 12.38 2.84
C SER A 328 22.45 12.47 4.06
N ASN A 329 22.08 13.20 5.11
CA ASN A 329 22.83 13.23 6.37
C ASN A 329 22.83 11.85 7.07
N LYS A 330 21.67 11.20 7.19
CA LYS A 330 21.55 9.85 7.79
C LYS A 330 22.38 8.81 7.02
N LEU A 331 22.44 8.91 5.69
CA LEU A 331 23.28 8.05 4.86
C LEU A 331 24.76 8.19 5.24
N ILE A 332 25.24 9.43 5.40
CA ILE A 332 26.64 9.70 5.77
C ILE A 332 26.96 9.15 7.16
N GLU A 333 26.08 9.36 8.15
CA GLU A 333 26.24 8.78 9.49
C GLU A 333 26.32 7.25 9.44
N LYS A 334 25.44 6.61 8.67
CA LYS A 334 25.46 5.16 8.44
C LYS A 334 26.76 4.71 7.77
N TYR A 335 27.26 5.44 6.78
CA TYR A 335 28.49 5.10 6.08
C TYR A 335 29.73 5.27 6.96
N GLU A 336 29.72 6.23 7.88
CA GLU A 336 30.76 6.36 8.91
C GLU A 336 30.76 5.15 9.85
N LEU A 337 29.59 4.77 10.39
CA LEU A 337 29.43 3.63 11.29
C LEU A 337 29.78 2.29 10.63
N GLU A 338 29.42 2.10 9.36
CA GLU A 338 29.74 0.89 8.58
C GLU A 338 31.21 0.87 8.08
N GLY A 339 31.99 1.92 8.31
CA GLY A 339 33.36 2.06 7.82
C GLY A 339 33.45 2.09 6.29
N VAL A 340 32.43 2.64 5.64
CA VAL A 340 32.35 2.81 4.19
C VAL A 340 33.18 4.02 3.75
N LEU A 341 33.17 5.10 4.53
CA LEU A 341 33.95 6.29 4.26
C LEU A 341 35.46 6.00 4.38
N PRO A 342 36.32 6.58 3.51
CA PRO A 342 37.77 6.49 3.65
C PRO A 342 38.23 7.07 5.00
N LYS A 343 39.39 6.62 5.48
CA LYS A 343 40.06 7.27 6.61
C LYS A 343 40.77 8.51 6.09
N PHE A 344 40.64 9.61 6.82
CA PHE A 344 41.26 10.88 6.50
C PHE A 344 42.19 11.28 7.64
N GLU A 345 43.39 11.74 7.30
CA GLU A 345 44.29 12.39 8.26
C GLU A 345 43.79 13.81 8.58
N ALA A 346 44.27 14.41 9.68
CA ALA A 346 43.80 15.73 10.13
C ALA A 346 43.95 16.84 9.06
N GLU A 347 44.98 16.74 8.22
CA GLU A 347 45.28 17.68 7.13
C GLU A 347 44.32 17.52 5.93
N GLU A 348 43.62 16.39 5.83
CA GLU A 348 42.72 16.07 4.70
C GLU A 348 41.26 16.40 4.98
N GLN A 349 40.99 17.17 6.03
CA GLN A 349 39.63 17.53 6.44
C GLN A 349 38.81 18.20 5.32
N MET A 350 39.46 19.03 4.50
CA MET A 350 38.83 19.66 3.35
C MET A 350 38.42 18.64 2.27
N LYS A 351 39.24 17.61 2.03
CA LYS A 351 38.91 16.51 1.11
C LYS A 351 37.78 15.65 1.64
N ARG A 352 37.76 15.41 2.96
CA ARG A 352 36.65 14.70 3.62
C ARG A 352 35.34 15.46 3.43
N GLN A 353 35.35 16.77 3.68
CA GLN A 353 34.17 17.61 3.52
C GLN A 353 33.66 17.62 2.07
N ASP A 354 34.57 17.79 1.10
CA ASP A 354 34.23 17.78 -0.33
C ASP A 354 33.61 16.43 -0.76
N LEU A 355 34.16 15.30 -0.31
CA LEU A 355 33.58 13.98 -0.55
C LEU A 355 32.18 13.85 0.06
N VAL A 356 32.03 14.23 1.34
CA VAL A 356 30.75 14.12 2.06
C VAL A 356 29.67 14.96 1.40
N GLU A 357 29.96 16.21 1.07
CA GLU A 357 28.99 17.09 0.40
C GLU A 357 28.66 16.60 -1.01
N THR A 358 29.65 16.09 -1.75
CA THR A 358 29.39 15.45 -3.05
C THR A 358 28.47 14.25 -2.93
N LEU A 359 28.72 13.35 -1.96
CA LEU A 359 27.87 12.19 -1.74
C LEU A 359 26.43 12.59 -1.38
N LYS A 360 26.25 13.65 -0.60
CA LYS A 360 24.91 14.18 -0.27
C LYS A 360 24.20 14.72 -1.50
N VAL A 361 24.88 15.51 -2.33
CA VAL A 361 24.31 16.06 -3.57
C VAL A 361 23.93 14.94 -4.54
N ILE A 362 24.81 13.96 -4.75
CA ILE A 362 24.51 12.80 -5.60
C ILE A 362 23.30 12.03 -5.04
N TYR A 363 23.21 11.86 -3.73
CA TYR A 363 22.05 11.21 -3.11
C TYR A 363 20.76 12.02 -3.31
N GLU A 364 20.81 13.34 -3.09
CA GLU A 364 19.65 14.23 -3.27
C GLU A 364 19.14 14.25 -4.72
N ILE A 365 20.02 14.03 -5.69
CA ILE A 365 19.65 13.94 -7.10
C ILE A 365 19.19 12.52 -7.45
N GLN A 366 19.97 11.50 -7.12
CA GLN A 366 19.65 10.11 -7.41
C GLN A 366 19.92 9.16 -6.21
N PRO A 367 18.94 8.99 -5.31
CA PRO A 367 19.04 8.07 -4.18
C PRO A 367 19.25 6.61 -4.59
N LYS A 368 18.74 6.21 -5.77
CA LYS A 368 18.88 4.84 -6.29
C LYS A 368 20.31 4.34 -6.36
N LEU A 369 21.26 5.22 -6.63
CA LEU A 369 22.68 4.88 -6.71
C LEU A 369 23.23 4.31 -5.41
N PHE A 370 22.58 4.58 -4.29
CA PHE A 370 23.00 4.15 -2.95
C PHE A 370 22.17 2.97 -2.42
N SER A 371 21.18 2.50 -3.18
CA SER A 371 20.23 1.47 -2.76
C SER A 371 20.67 0.06 -3.17
N GLY A 372 20.40 -0.94 -2.33
CA GLY A 372 20.64 -2.35 -2.65
C GLY A 372 22.11 -2.79 -2.76
N LEU A 373 23.06 -1.95 -2.33
CA LEU A 373 24.49 -2.24 -2.40
C LEU A 373 24.99 -3.01 -1.17
N SER A 374 25.88 -3.99 -1.39
CA SER A 374 26.68 -4.61 -0.33
C SER A 374 27.69 -3.62 0.26
N ILE A 375 28.22 -3.89 1.46
CA ILE A 375 29.22 -3.02 2.11
C ILE A 375 30.44 -2.80 1.19
N ASP A 376 30.91 -3.83 0.49
CA ASP A 376 32.05 -3.72 -0.42
C ASP A 376 31.72 -2.90 -1.68
N GLN A 377 30.51 -3.02 -2.21
CA GLN A 377 30.04 -2.19 -3.32
C GLN A 377 29.92 -0.71 -2.91
N LYS A 378 29.40 -0.44 -1.71
CA LYS A 378 29.37 0.93 -1.15
C LYS A 378 30.77 1.52 -1.04
N LYS A 379 31.72 0.75 -0.49
CA LYS A 379 33.14 1.16 -0.38
C LYS A 379 33.76 1.44 -1.74
N ALA A 380 33.55 0.56 -2.72
CA ALA A 380 34.07 0.74 -4.07
C ALA A 380 33.52 2.01 -4.72
N PHE A 381 32.20 2.23 -4.62
CA PHE A 381 31.53 3.42 -5.18
C PHE A 381 32.04 4.71 -4.53
N VAL A 382 32.10 4.77 -3.19
CA VAL A 382 32.60 5.94 -2.46
C VAL A 382 34.08 6.22 -2.77
N ARG A 383 34.91 5.18 -2.88
CA ARG A 383 36.33 5.32 -3.25
C ARG A 383 36.50 5.84 -4.68
N LEU A 384 35.67 5.37 -5.62
CA LEU A 384 35.69 5.86 -6.99
C LEU A 384 35.37 7.36 -7.04
N ILE A 385 34.29 7.79 -6.37
CA ILE A 385 33.94 9.21 -6.26
C ILE A 385 35.10 10.01 -5.65
N HIS A 386 35.70 9.49 -4.57
CA HIS A 386 36.83 10.15 -3.92
C HIS A 386 38.04 10.30 -4.85
N VAL A 387 38.39 9.28 -5.65
CA VAL A 387 39.48 9.36 -6.63
C VAL A 387 39.18 10.40 -7.72
N LEU A 388 37.94 10.41 -8.25
CA LEU A 388 37.54 11.34 -9.30
C LEU A 388 37.54 12.80 -8.82
N LEU A 389 37.08 13.08 -7.59
CA LEU A 389 37.10 14.42 -7.00
C LEU A 389 38.51 14.99 -6.80
N ASN A 390 39.50 14.11 -6.62
CA ASN A 390 40.92 14.47 -6.49
C ASN A 390 41.67 14.42 -7.82
N SER A 391 40.98 14.10 -8.92
CA SER A 391 41.57 14.12 -10.26
C SER A 391 41.52 15.54 -10.87
N ALA A 392 42.29 15.78 -11.93
CA ALA A 392 42.32 17.08 -12.61
C ALA A 392 41.01 17.41 -13.37
N ASP A 393 40.11 16.43 -13.55
CA ASP A 393 38.89 16.56 -14.34
C ASP A 393 37.66 16.11 -13.55
N ARG A 394 37.13 17.02 -12.72
CA ARG A 394 35.88 16.80 -11.99
C ARG A 394 34.67 16.57 -12.91
N GLY A 395 34.76 17.00 -14.18
CA GLY A 395 33.73 16.79 -15.21
C GLY A 395 33.47 15.32 -15.52
N GLN A 396 34.46 14.47 -15.32
CA GLN A 396 34.31 13.02 -15.51
C GLN A 396 33.32 12.41 -14.50
N LEU A 397 33.20 12.97 -13.30
CA LEU A 397 32.22 12.50 -12.32
C LEU A 397 30.79 12.70 -12.83
N PHE A 398 30.50 13.85 -13.44
CA PHE A 398 29.20 14.10 -14.06
C PHE A 398 28.91 13.09 -15.17
N GLN A 399 29.87 12.86 -16.09
CA GLN A 399 29.71 11.91 -17.19
C GLN A 399 29.48 10.48 -16.72
N VAL A 400 30.18 10.03 -15.67
CA VAL A 400 29.98 8.69 -15.09
C VAL A 400 28.57 8.57 -14.51
N ILE A 401 28.11 9.57 -13.76
CA ILE A 401 26.77 9.53 -13.14
C ILE A 401 25.68 9.58 -14.22
N GLU A 402 25.82 10.47 -15.22
CA GLU A 402 24.89 10.59 -16.35
C GLU A 402 24.83 9.30 -17.18
N GLY A 403 25.95 8.62 -17.36
CA GLY A 403 26.00 7.34 -18.08
C GLY A 403 25.33 6.17 -17.35
N ILE A 404 25.15 6.26 -16.03
CA ILE A 404 24.55 5.21 -15.20
C ILE A 404 23.05 5.47 -14.98
N VAL A 405 22.63 6.74 -15.03
CA VAL A 405 21.32 7.18 -14.55
C VAL A 405 20.71 8.20 -15.49
N GLU A 406 19.46 7.96 -15.89
CA GLU A 406 18.63 9.01 -16.50
C GLU A 406 18.26 10.07 -15.45
N MET A 407 18.77 11.28 -15.67
CA MET A 407 18.48 12.48 -14.87
C MET A 407 17.61 13.46 -15.68
N GLU A 408 16.68 14.13 -15.00
CA GLU A 408 15.89 15.24 -15.55
C GLU A 408 16.79 16.46 -15.81
N ALA A 409 16.37 17.38 -16.68
CA ALA A 409 17.17 18.56 -17.04
C ALA A 409 17.58 19.41 -15.81
N GLU A 410 16.65 19.59 -14.87
CA GLU A 410 16.86 20.32 -13.61
C GLU A 410 17.88 19.62 -12.70
N GLU A 411 17.82 18.29 -12.63
CA GLU A 411 18.77 17.45 -11.86
C GLU A 411 20.19 17.54 -12.43
N LYS A 412 20.31 17.58 -13.76
CA LYS A 412 21.61 17.77 -14.44
C LYS A 412 22.20 19.14 -14.15
N GLU A 413 21.39 20.20 -14.22
CA GLU A 413 21.83 21.57 -13.95
C GLU A 413 22.30 21.73 -12.50
N GLU A 414 21.58 21.13 -11.53
CA GLU A 414 21.96 21.14 -10.11
C GLU A 414 23.31 20.42 -9.88
N LEU A 415 23.53 19.25 -10.50
CA LEU A 415 24.79 18.52 -10.38
C LEU A 415 25.97 19.26 -11.03
N MET A 416 25.78 19.78 -12.24
CA MET A 416 26.79 20.56 -12.98
C MET A 416 27.20 21.80 -12.19
N SER A 417 26.21 22.58 -11.71
CA SER A 417 26.46 23.76 -10.88
C SER A 417 27.22 23.44 -9.60
N PHE A 418 26.95 22.29 -8.95
CA PHE A 418 27.67 21.89 -7.74
C PHE A 418 29.11 21.47 -8.04
N LEU A 419 29.33 20.75 -9.14
CA LEU A 419 30.67 20.31 -9.55
C LEU A 419 31.50 21.44 -10.20
N ALA A 420 30.88 22.61 -10.42
CA ALA A 420 31.48 23.79 -11.06
C ALA A 420 31.97 23.55 -12.50
N ILE A 421 31.19 22.79 -13.28
CA ILE A 421 31.35 22.55 -14.72
C ILE A 421 30.07 22.99 -15.41
#